data_AF-A0A8S1EB53-F1
#
_entry.id   AF-A0A8S1EB53-F1
#
_cell.length_a   1.000
_cell.length_b   1.000
_cell.length_c   1.000
_cell.angle_alpha   90.00
_cell.angle_beta   90.00
_cell.angle_gamma   90.00
#
_symmetry.space_group_name_H-M   'P 1'
#
loop_
_entity.id
_entity.type
_entity.pdbx_description
1 polymer ?
#
loop_
_entity_poly.entity_id
_entity_poly.type
_entity_poly.pdbx_seq_one_letter_code
_entity_poly.pdbx_strand_id
1 'polypeptide(L)'
;MEQQNREFVERLREQAALNDYEPPLINFEIEEDPRIAEFEKKLKEDQIRSAGIFDEAKRHKEEMDKEIEKTQREGQEKRKAQDEASRRRQEEIEAKAEEMKRQFERQNREAEEAHREKMEQIENERRENREKFERNLEENARRMKELMEEVNRAVNARIMTENQIRMWKEHLDSLRRQIENVSKQNLDRYVEELKNRYSDFGLKLVKSQTDQLMEAVEYLHLEMCDEYEKLEILQSQNPENPMLAILMDSIHQIASKCYQVEEEIEKFKTSDNLEYNQLRSTLTQITPSLIPSINQLKEMTMDRKRARDLCVESLKDLMVGTSPKHIANGNGFYQ
;
A
#
# COMPACT_ATOMS: atom_id res chain seq x y z
N MET A 1 89.64 -25.62 80.95
CA MET A 1 90.39 -24.37 80.68
C MET A 1 90.54 -23.52 81.94
N GLU A 2 89.49 -23.19 82.69
CA GLU A 2 89.63 -22.41 83.94
C GLU A 2 90.44 -23.10 85.05
N GLN A 3 90.47 -24.44 85.08
CA GLN A 3 91.26 -25.22 86.03
C GLN A 3 92.76 -25.27 85.68
N GLN A 4 93.10 -25.30 84.39
CA GLN A 4 94.49 -25.24 83.92
C GLN A 4 95.13 -23.85 84.13
N ASN A 5 94.33 -22.77 84.06
CA ASN A 5 94.81 -21.43 84.35
C ASN A 5 95.11 -21.20 85.85
N ARG A 6 94.41 -21.88 86.78
CA ARG A 6 94.73 -21.78 88.20
C ARG A 6 96.03 -22.50 88.56
N GLU A 7 96.23 -23.71 88.02
CA GLU A 7 97.49 -24.46 88.22
C GLU A 7 98.70 -23.74 87.61
N PHE A 8 98.54 -23.02 86.50
CA PHE A 8 99.62 -22.23 85.90
C PHE A 8 100.02 -21.01 86.76
N VAL A 9 99.03 -20.32 87.35
CA VAL A 9 99.27 -19.16 88.23
C VAL A 9 99.84 -19.59 89.59
N GLU A 10 99.46 -20.76 90.12
CA GLU A 10 100.10 -21.32 91.32
C GLU A 10 101.55 -21.75 91.07
N ARG A 11 101.85 -22.39 89.93
CA ARG A 11 103.25 -22.73 89.57
C ARG A 11 104.13 -21.50 89.35
N LEU A 12 103.59 -20.40 88.82
CA LEU A 12 104.32 -19.14 88.70
C LEU A 12 104.58 -18.48 90.05
N ARG A 13 103.68 -18.64 91.03
CA ARG A 13 103.89 -18.16 92.40
C ARG A 13 104.87 -19.04 93.19
N GLU A 14 104.87 -20.35 92.97
CA GLU A 14 105.86 -21.26 93.57
C GLU A 14 107.25 -21.12 92.94
N GLN A 15 107.38 -20.81 91.64
CA GLN A 15 108.66 -20.45 91.02
C GLN A 15 109.18 -19.06 91.43
N ALA A 16 108.29 -18.14 91.81
CA ALA A 16 108.68 -16.82 92.33
C ALA A 16 109.07 -16.84 93.81
N ALA A 17 108.76 -17.91 94.56
CA ALA A 17 109.12 -18.08 95.96
C ALA A 17 110.42 -18.90 96.18
N LEU A 18 111.04 -19.42 95.11
CA LEU A 18 112.22 -20.30 95.15
C LEU A 18 113.49 -19.70 94.52
N ASN A 19 113.45 -18.45 94.05
CA ASN A 19 114.60 -17.72 93.52
C ASN A 19 114.83 -16.42 94.31
N ASP A 20 115.46 -16.55 95.48
CA ASP A 20 116.16 -15.47 96.19
C ASP A 20 117.40 -15.07 95.36
N TYR A 21 117.18 -14.29 94.30
CA TYR A 21 118.25 -13.67 93.52
C TYR A 21 118.14 -12.16 93.66
N GLU A 22 118.83 -11.63 94.67
CA GLU A 22 119.15 -10.20 94.78
C GLU A 22 120.14 -9.79 93.67
N PRO A 23 119.78 -8.86 92.78
CA PRO A 23 120.75 -8.17 91.95
C PRO A 23 121.46 -7.10 92.80
N PRO A 24 122.79 -6.93 92.65
CA PRO A 24 123.60 -6.08 93.52
C PRO A 24 123.17 -4.61 93.46
N LEU A 25 123.11 -3.99 94.64
CA LEU A 25 123.16 -2.54 94.81
C LEU A 25 124.48 -2.02 94.26
N ILE A 26 124.49 -1.62 92.99
CA ILE A 26 125.55 -0.77 92.44
C ILE A 26 125.16 0.66 92.76
N ASN A 27 125.86 1.26 93.73
CA ASN A 27 125.82 2.70 93.98
C ASN A 27 126.36 3.43 92.74
N PHE A 28 125.45 3.91 91.88
CA PHE A 28 125.74 5.03 91.00
C PHE A 28 125.13 6.28 91.65
N GLU A 29 125.99 7.22 92.02
CA GLU A 29 125.59 8.61 92.28
C GLU A 29 125.00 9.15 90.96
N ILE A 30 123.67 9.28 90.93
CA ILE A 30 122.96 9.90 89.80
C ILE A 30 122.84 11.39 90.12
N GLU A 31 123.63 12.20 89.43
CA GLU A 31 123.36 13.63 89.29
C GLU A 31 121.95 13.82 88.72
N GLU A 32 121.11 14.61 89.41
CA GLU A 32 119.78 14.99 88.91
C GLU A 32 119.91 15.79 87.60
N ASP A 33 119.63 15.13 86.46
CA ASP A 33 119.57 15.78 85.14
C ASP A 33 118.25 16.60 85.02
N PRO A 34 118.32 17.94 84.89
CA PRO A 34 117.14 18.82 84.83
C PRO A 34 116.21 18.59 83.63
N ARG A 35 116.54 17.69 82.69
CA ARG A 35 115.70 17.34 81.52
C ARG A 35 114.49 16.47 81.84
N ILE A 36 114.49 15.73 82.96
CA ILE A 36 113.38 14.83 83.33
C ILE A 36 112.13 15.62 83.75
N ALA A 37 112.31 16.74 84.46
CA ALA A 37 111.20 17.60 84.89
C ALA A 37 110.45 18.26 83.71
N GLU A 38 111.12 18.49 82.58
CA GLU A 38 110.52 19.10 81.38
C GLU A 38 109.66 18.10 80.59
N PHE A 39 109.99 16.80 80.66
CA PHE A 39 109.25 15.73 79.99
C PHE A 39 107.91 15.42 80.68
N GLU A 40 107.88 15.39 82.01
CA GLU A 40 106.64 15.16 82.78
C GLU A 40 105.61 16.28 82.59
N LYS A 41 106.08 17.53 82.39
CA LYS A 41 105.20 18.67 82.11
C LYS A 41 104.54 18.56 80.74
N LYS A 42 105.30 18.20 79.69
CA LYS A 42 104.76 17.99 78.33
C LYS A 42 103.74 16.86 78.27
N LEU A 43 103.97 15.76 79.00
CA LEU A 43 103.04 14.63 79.02
C LEU A 43 101.66 15.01 79.60
N LYS A 44 101.64 15.84 80.64
CA LYS A 44 100.38 16.36 81.22
C LYS A 44 99.66 17.33 80.29
N GLU A 45 100.38 18.18 79.58
CA GLU A 45 99.79 19.10 78.59
C GLU A 45 99.16 18.36 77.39
N ASP A 46 99.78 17.29 76.90
CA ASP A 46 99.23 16.46 75.81
C ASP A 46 98.02 15.62 76.24
N GLN A 47 97.96 15.16 77.50
CA GLN A 47 96.78 14.47 78.03
C GLN A 47 95.55 15.38 78.13
N ILE A 48 95.72 16.64 78.53
CA ILE A 48 94.63 17.62 78.57
C ILE A 48 94.15 17.95 77.15
N ARG A 49 95.08 18.07 76.20
CA ARG A 49 94.75 18.38 74.80
C ARG A 49 94.01 17.23 74.12
N SER A 50 94.38 15.97 74.39
CA SER A 50 93.67 14.81 73.84
C SER A 50 92.26 14.67 74.40
N ALA A 51 92.06 14.90 75.70
CA ALA A 51 90.72 14.90 76.31
C ALA A 51 89.80 15.96 75.68
N GLY A 52 90.31 17.17 75.41
CA GLY A 52 89.55 18.23 74.73
C GLY A 52 89.09 17.85 73.31
N ILE A 53 89.94 17.15 72.54
CA ILE A 53 89.62 16.67 71.19
C ILE A 53 88.53 15.57 71.24
N PHE A 54 88.57 14.69 72.24
CA PHE A 54 87.56 13.65 72.42
C PHE A 54 86.17 14.21 72.75
N ASP A 55 86.09 15.23 73.62
CA ASP A 55 84.82 15.88 73.96
C ASP A 55 84.23 16.68 72.79
N GLU A 56 85.09 17.25 71.94
CA GLU A 56 84.67 17.95 70.72
C GLU A 56 84.19 16.98 69.63
N ALA A 57 84.90 15.86 69.43
CA ALA A 57 84.46 14.80 68.51
C ALA A 57 83.12 14.17 68.95
N LYS A 58 82.90 14.03 70.27
CA LYS A 58 81.63 13.54 70.81
C LYS A 58 80.47 14.49 70.55
N ARG A 59 80.68 15.81 70.77
CA ARG A 59 79.65 16.83 70.46
C ARG A 59 79.31 16.88 68.97
N HIS A 60 80.32 16.84 68.10
CA HIS A 60 80.08 16.81 66.65
C HIS A 60 79.31 15.56 66.20
N LYS A 61 79.58 14.40 66.81
CA LYS A 61 78.81 13.18 66.53
C LYS A 61 77.34 13.32 66.97
N GLU A 62 77.10 13.86 68.16
CA GLU A 62 75.74 14.10 68.67
C GLU A 62 74.95 15.12 67.82
N GLU A 63 75.62 16.14 67.28
CA GLU A 63 75.01 17.10 66.34
C GLU A 63 74.69 16.45 64.99
N MET A 64 75.61 15.64 64.45
CA MET A 64 75.40 14.92 63.20
C MET A 64 74.26 13.90 63.31
N ASP A 65 74.17 13.17 64.43
CA ASP A 65 73.09 12.21 64.70
C ASP A 65 71.73 12.93 64.79
N LYS A 66 71.66 14.11 65.40
CA LYS A 66 70.43 14.95 65.43
C LYS A 66 70.03 15.44 64.04
N GLU A 67 71.00 15.81 63.21
CA GLU A 67 70.73 16.29 61.85
C GLU A 67 70.26 15.16 60.92
N ILE A 68 70.82 13.95 61.07
CA ILE A 68 70.34 12.73 60.41
C ILE A 68 68.90 12.43 60.84
N GLU A 69 68.61 12.47 62.14
CA GLU A 69 67.27 12.19 62.67
C GLU A 69 66.24 13.20 62.15
N LYS A 70 66.60 14.50 62.10
CA LYS A 70 65.76 15.55 61.53
C LYS A 70 65.48 15.31 60.04
N THR A 71 66.51 15.00 59.25
CA THR A 71 66.39 14.75 57.81
C THR A 71 65.53 13.52 57.53
N GLN A 72 65.63 12.47 58.36
CA GLN A 72 64.79 11.28 58.25
C GLN A 72 63.32 11.58 58.58
N ARG A 73 63.05 12.38 59.61
CA ARG A 73 61.67 12.81 59.95
C ARG A 73 61.06 13.64 58.84
N GLU A 74 61.77 14.64 58.33
CA GLU A 74 61.31 15.46 57.20
C GLU A 74 61.08 14.62 55.93
N GLY A 75 61.95 13.62 55.67
CA GLY A 75 61.77 12.67 54.58
C GLY A 75 60.53 11.78 54.75
N GLN A 76 60.22 11.34 55.97
CA GLN A 76 59.02 10.55 56.27
C GLN A 76 57.74 11.38 56.17
N GLU A 77 57.74 12.62 56.64
CA GLU A 77 56.59 13.53 56.56
C GLU A 77 56.25 13.88 55.11
N LYS A 78 57.27 14.17 54.28
CA LYS A 78 57.07 14.43 52.84
C LYS A 78 56.48 13.22 52.12
N ARG A 79 56.92 11.99 52.45
CA ARG A 79 56.35 10.76 51.90
C ARG A 79 54.89 10.58 52.31
N LYS A 80 54.56 10.74 53.60
CA LYS A 80 53.17 10.66 54.08
C LYS A 80 52.26 11.69 53.40
N ALA A 81 52.72 12.93 53.24
CA ALA A 81 51.97 13.98 52.55
C ALA A 81 51.78 13.67 51.06
N GLN A 82 52.79 13.11 50.39
CA GLN A 82 52.70 12.68 48.99
C GLN A 82 51.73 11.50 48.81
N ASP A 83 51.76 10.52 49.72
CA ASP A 83 50.86 9.37 49.70
C ASP A 83 49.42 9.80 49.96
N GLU A 84 49.18 10.73 50.89
CA GLU A 84 47.86 11.28 51.16
C GLU A 84 47.32 12.10 49.97
N ALA A 85 48.16 12.93 49.35
CA ALA A 85 47.79 13.68 48.15
C ALA A 85 47.47 12.76 46.96
N SER A 86 48.21 11.65 46.82
CA SER A 86 47.98 10.65 45.78
C SER A 86 46.67 9.88 46.04
N ARG A 87 46.39 9.54 47.30
CA ARG A 87 45.14 8.87 47.70
C ARG A 87 43.92 9.74 47.41
N ARG A 88 43.95 11.03 47.77
CA ARG A 88 42.85 11.97 47.49
C ARG A 88 42.61 12.13 45.99
N ARG A 89 43.67 12.24 45.19
CA ARG A 89 43.54 12.29 43.72
C ARG A 89 42.95 11.01 43.15
N GLN A 90 43.30 9.86 43.69
CA GLN A 90 42.75 8.58 43.25
C GLN A 90 41.26 8.46 43.62
N GLU A 91 40.88 8.85 44.84
CA GLU A 91 39.48 8.92 45.26
C GLU A 91 38.65 9.87 44.36
N GLU A 92 39.21 11.03 43.97
CA GLU A 92 38.55 11.96 43.03
C GLU A 92 38.41 11.40 41.62
N ILE A 93 39.41 10.67 41.12
CA ILE A 93 39.37 10.01 39.80
C ILE A 93 38.34 8.89 39.82
N GLU A 94 38.29 8.08 40.88
CA GLU A 94 37.32 7.01 41.05
C GLU A 94 35.89 7.56 41.15
N ALA A 95 35.69 8.66 41.89
CA ALA A 95 34.39 9.33 41.97
C ALA A 95 33.92 9.86 40.60
N LYS A 96 34.81 10.49 39.81
CA LYS A 96 34.49 10.96 38.46
C LYS A 96 34.23 9.81 37.48
N ALA A 97 34.98 8.71 37.59
CA ALA A 97 34.77 7.53 36.77
C ALA A 97 33.41 6.88 37.04
N GLU A 98 33.03 6.78 38.32
CA GLU A 98 31.73 6.26 38.74
C GLU A 98 30.58 7.17 38.30
N GLU A 99 30.75 8.49 38.36
CA GLU A 99 29.77 9.45 37.83
C GLU A 99 29.59 9.32 36.31
N MET A 100 30.70 9.27 35.56
CA MET A 100 30.65 9.07 34.10
C MET A 100 30.00 7.73 33.73
N LYS A 101 30.29 6.67 34.48
CA LYS A 101 29.67 5.36 34.27
C LYS A 101 28.14 5.44 34.43
N ARG A 102 27.66 6.10 35.49
CA ARG A 102 26.20 6.30 35.71
C ARG A 102 25.55 7.14 34.63
N GLN A 103 26.23 8.17 34.13
CA GLN A 103 25.73 8.99 33.02
C GLN A 103 25.62 8.16 31.73
N PHE A 104 26.64 7.35 31.43
CA PHE A 104 26.65 6.48 30.26
C PHE A 104 25.55 5.41 30.35
N GLU A 105 25.38 4.77 31.51
CA GLU A 105 24.30 3.81 31.74
C GLU A 105 22.92 4.45 31.56
N ARG A 106 22.72 5.70 31.99
CA ARG A 106 21.47 6.43 31.78
C ARG A 106 21.23 6.71 30.30
N GLN A 107 22.22 7.27 29.60
CA GLN A 107 22.13 7.55 28.17
C GLN A 107 21.87 6.29 27.35
N ASN A 108 22.49 5.16 27.73
CA ASN A 108 22.28 3.89 27.05
C ASN A 108 20.84 3.39 27.25
N ARG A 109 20.27 3.50 28.45
CA ARG A 109 18.85 3.16 28.69
C ARG A 109 17.90 4.04 27.89
N GLU A 110 18.13 5.36 27.89
CA GLU A 110 17.32 6.31 27.11
C GLU A 110 17.39 6.00 25.60
N ALA A 111 18.58 5.64 25.09
CA ALA A 111 18.75 5.24 23.70
C ALA A 111 18.07 3.89 23.37
N GLU A 112 18.14 2.91 24.27
CA GLU A 112 17.45 1.62 24.12
C GLU A 112 15.93 1.78 24.14
N GLU A 113 15.39 2.63 25.01
CA GLU A 113 13.96 2.95 25.06
C GLU A 113 13.51 3.66 23.78
N ALA A 114 14.22 4.71 23.34
CA ALA A 114 13.90 5.42 22.10
C ALA A 114 13.98 4.51 20.86
N HIS A 115 14.95 3.59 20.83
CA HIS A 115 15.05 2.61 19.75
C HIS A 115 13.87 1.63 19.78
N ARG A 116 13.45 1.19 20.97
CA ARG A 116 12.29 0.29 21.13
C ARG A 116 11.00 0.96 20.65
N GLU A 117 10.73 2.18 21.07
CA GLU A 117 9.55 2.96 20.64
C GLU A 117 9.53 3.14 19.12
N LYS A 118 10.68 3.49 18.52
CA LYS A 118 10.77 3.64 17.07
C LYS A 118 10.52 2.34 16.32
N MET A 119 10.98 1.20 16.85
CA MET A 119 10.70 -0.11 16.26
C MET A 119 9.21 -0.46 16.35
N GLU A 120 8.55 -0.14 17.45
CA GLU A 120 7.11 -0.34 17.62
C GLU A 120 6.30 0.53 16.65
N GLN A 121 6.69 1.79 16.45
CA GLN A 121 6.07 2.67 15.44
C GLN A 121 6.20 2.10 14.03
N ILE A 122 7.38 1.64 13.64
CA ILE A 122 7.61 1.02 12.33
C ILE A 122 6.75 -0.25 12.17
N GLU A 123 6.61 -1.05 13.23
CA GLU A 123 5.78 -2.25 13.17
C GLU A 123 4.30 -1.92 13.01
N ASN A 124 3.80 -0.91 13.73
CA ASN A 124 2.42 -0.45 13.63
C ASN A 124 2.13 0.13 12.24
N GLU A 125 3.00 0.98 11.69
CA GLU A 125 2.87 1.49 10.31
C GLU A 125 2.85 0.36 9.28
N ARG A 126 3.71 -0.65 9.45
CA ARG A 126 3.71 -1.84 8.58
C ARG A 126 2.41 -2.63 8.69
N ARG A 127 1.83 -2.74 9.88
CA ARG A 127 0.54 -3.42 10.09
C ARG A 127 -0.59 -2.65 9.42
N GLU A 128 -0.69 -1.34 9.63
CA GLU A 128 -1.71 -0.50 9.00
C GLU A 128 -1.61 -0.52 7.47
N ASN A 129 -0.39 -0.48 6.93
CA ASN A 129 -0.18 -0.53 5.48
C ASN A 129 -0.58 -1.88 4.88
N ARG A 130 -0.34 -2.99 5.59
CA ARG A 130 -0.82 -4.33 5.18
C ARG A 130 -2.34 -4.39 5.18
N GLU A 131 -2.98 -3.93 6.25
CA GLU A 131 -4.45 -3.92 6.35
C GLU A 131 -5.11 -3.01 5.31
N LYS A 132 -4.50 -1.87 4.97
CA LYS A 132 -4.97 -0.99 3.89
C LYS A 132 -4.83 -1.67 2.53
N PHE A 133 -3.70 -2.33 2.29
CA PHE A 133 -3.46 -3.04 1.04
C PHE A 133 -4.43 -4.22 0.85
N GLU A 134 -4.67 -5.02 1.88
CA GLU A 134 -5.63 -6.13 1.86
C GLU A 134 -7.05 -5.63 1.58
N ARG A 135 -7.51 -4.59 2.28
CA ARG A 135 -8.82 -3.97 2.02
C ARG A 135 -8.96 -3.47 0.57
N ASN A 136 -7.92 -2.83 0.04
CA ASN A 136 -7.93 -2.36 -1.35
C ASN A 136 -7.96 -3.51 -2.36
N LEU A 137 -7.27 -4.62 -2.07
CA LEU A 137 -7.33 -5.83 -2.91
C LEU A 137 -8.72 -6.45 -2.89
N GLU A 138 -9.35 -6.58 -1.72
CA GLU A 138 -10.71 -7.11 -1.60
C GLU A 138 -11.74 -6.24 -2.33
N GLU A 139 -11.64 -4.91 -2.20
CA GLU A 139 -12.55 -3.98 -2.89
C GLU A 139 -12.37 -4.05 -4.42
N ASN A 140 -11.11 -4.12 -4.90
CA ASN A 140 -10.84 -4.28 -6.33
C ASN A 140 -11.34 -5.63 -6.85
N ALA A 141 -11.17 -6.72 -6.09
CA ALA A 141 -11.70 -8.03 -6.46
C ALA A 141 -13.23 -8.00 -6.55
N ARG A 142 -13.92 -7.32 -5.62
CA ARG A 142 -15.37 -7.14 -5.65
C ARG A 142 -15.82 -6.37 -6.89
N ARG A 143 -15.21 -5.21 -7.16
CA ARG A 143 -15.52 -4.39 -8.35
C ARG A 143 -15.29 -5.16 -9.65
N MET A 144 -14.20 -5.93 -9.72
CA MET A 144 -13.90 -6.75 -10.90
C MET A 144 -14.96 -7.84 -11.10
N LYS A 145 -15.42 -8.48 -10.02
CA LYS A 145 -16.50 -9.47 -10.08
C LYS A 145 -17.81 -8.86 -10.57
N GLU A 146 -18.20 -7.70 -10.02
CA GLU A 146 -19.39 -6.95 -10.46
C GLU A 146 -19.33 -6.59 -11.95
N LEU A 147 -18.16 -6.12 -12.42
CA LEU A 147 -17.93 -5.81 -13.84
C LEU A 147 -18.02 -7.07 -14.72
N MET A 148 -17.43 -8.18 -14.30
CA MET A 148 -17.53 -9.45 -15.04
C MET A 148 -18.98 -9.96 -15.12
N GLU A 149 -19.75 -9.83 -14.04
CA GLU A 149 -21.17 -10.18 -14.03
C GLU A 149 -22.00 -9.27 -14.95
N GLU A 150 -21.69 -7.98 -15.02
CA GLU A 150 -22.31 -7.04 -15.97
C GLU A 150 -21.98 -7.39 -17.42
N VAL A 151 -20.71 -7.62 -17.73
CA VAL A 151 -20.26 -8.04 -19.07
C VAL A 151 -20.92 -9.37 -19.46
N ASN A 152 -20.96 -10.35 -18.56
CA ASN A 152 -21.62 -11.64 -18.82
C ASN A 152 -23.13 -11.46 -19.08
N ARG A 153 -23.81 -10.60 -18.32
CA ARG A 153 -25.22 -10.26 -18.58
C ARG A 153 -25.39 -9.62 -19.95
N ALA A 154 -24.54 -8.68 -20.34
CA ALA A 154 -24.58 -8.03 -21.65
C ALA A 154 -24.31 -9.01 -22.80
N VAL A 155 -23.33 -9.90 -22.65
CA VAL A 155 -23.01 -10.95 -23.64
C VAL A 155 -24.17 -11.93 -23.77
N ASN A 156 -24.74 -12.42 -22.67
CA ASN A 156 -25.87 -13.33 -22.70
C ASN A 156 -27.11 -12.67 -23.32
N ALA A 157 -27.40 -11.42 -22.97
CA ALA A 157 -28.47 -10.65 -23.60
C ALA A 157 -28.25 -10.56 -25.12
N ARG A 158 -27.03 -10.25 -25.56
CA ARG A 158 -26.69 -10.20 -26.99
C ARG A 158 -26.88 -11.55 -27.69
N ILE A 159 -26.40 -12.64 -27.11
CA ILE A 159 -26.56 -13.99 -27.69
C ILE A 159 -28.04 -14.35 -27.82
N MET A 160 -28.85 -14.07 -26.79
CA MET A 160 -30.29 -14.31 -26.81
C MET A 160 -30.97 -13.49 -27.92
N THR A 161 -30.64 -12.21 -28.03
CA THR A 161 -31.15 -11.34 -29.10
C THR A 161 -30.71 -11.82 -30.49
N GLU A 162 -29.46 -12.23 -30.69
CA GLU A 162 -28.98 -12.74 -31.98
C GLU A 162 -29.68 -14.05 -32.37
N ASN A 163 -29.91 -14.96 -31.42
CA ASN A 163 -30.68 -16.18 -31.65
C ASN A 163 -32.14 -15.88 -32.00
N GLN A 164 -32.78 -14.95 -31.28
CA GLN A 164 -34.14 -14.50 -31.59
C GLN A 164 -34.21 -13.90 -32.99
N ILE A 165 -33.29 -12.98 -33.35
CA ILE A 165 -33.20 -12.39 -34.69
C ILE A 165 -33.11 -13.47 -35.79
N ARG A 166 -32.33 -14.53 -35.56
CA ARG A 166 -32.23 -15.65 -36.52
C ARG A 166 -33.57 -16.37 -36.70
N MET A 167 -34.27 -16.70 -35.62
CA MET A 167 -35.59 -17.33 -35.69
C MET A 167 -36.60 -16.42 -36.41
N TRP A 168 -36.58 -15.12 -36.10
CA TRP A 168 -37.41 -14.13 -36.77
C TRP A 168 -37.13 -14.04 -38.26
N LYS A 169 -35.89 -14.25 -38.71
CA LYS A 169 -35.56 -14.25 -40.14
C LYS A 169 -36.44 -15.22 -40.91
N GLU A 170 -36.45 -16.47 -40.44
CA GLU A 170 -37.15 -17.57 -41.10
C GLU A 170 -38.66 -17.33 -41.08
N HIS A 171 -39.17 -16.82 -39.95
CA HIS A 171 -40.58 -16.53 -39.78
C HIS A 171 -41.05 -15.35 -40.67
N LEU A 172 -40.32 -14.23 -40.67
CA LEU A 172 -40.63 -13.07 -41.53
C LEU A 172 -40.54 -13.42 -43.01
N ASP A 173 -39.55 -14.24 -43.40
CA ASP A 173 -39.45 -14.73 -44.78
C ASP A 173 -40.65 -15.63 -45.16
N SER A 174 -41.21 -16.39 -44.21
CA SER A 174 -42.45 -17.16 -44.42
C SER A 174 -43.66 -16.25 -44.62
N LEU A 175 -43.88 -15.28 -43.74
CA LEU A 175 -44.99 -14.32 -43.87
C LEU A 175 -44.92 -13.52 -45.18
N ARG A 176 -43.72 -13.09 -45.57
CA ARG A 176 -43.49 -12.41 -46.85
C ARG A 176 -43.90 -13.28 -48.05
N ARG A 177 -43.61 -14.59 -48.01
CA ARG A 177 -44.05 -15.53 -49.06
C ARG A 177 -45.56 -15.69 -49.08
N GLN A 178 -46.22 -15.76 -47.92
CA GLN A 178 -47.68 -15.82 -47.84
C GLN A 178 -48.32 -14.56 -48.42
N ILE A 179 -47.82 -13.37 -48.08
CA ILE A 179 -48.25 -12.09 -48.65
C ILE A 179 -48.03 -12.08 -50.16
N GLU A 180 -46.86 -12.54 -50.62
CA GLU A 180 -46.55 -12.65 -52.04
C GLU A 180 -47.50 -13.62 -52.75
N ASN A 181 -47.88 -14.74 -52.13
CA ASN A 181 -48.86 -15.67 -52.67
C ASN A 181 -50.25 -15.04 -52.77
N VAL A 182 -50.73 -14.34 -51.74
CA VAL A 182 -52.02 -13.63 -51.77
C VAL A 182 -52.00 -12.55 -52.84
N SER A 183 -50.92 -11.75 -52.90
CA SER A 183 -50.76 -10.70 -53.90
C SER A 183 -50.55 -11.20 -55.32
N LYS A 184 -49.90 -12.35 -55.57
CA LYS A 184 -49.66 -12.86 -56.93
C LYS A 184 -50.74 -13.82 -57.39
N GLN A 185 -51.05 -14.85 -56.59
CA GLN A 185 -52.01 -15.88 -56.99
C GLN A 185 -53.43 -15.35 -57.11
N ASN A 186 -53.82 -14.36 -56.30
CA ASN A 186 -55.18 -13.80 -56.33
C ASN A 186 -55.29 -12.45 -57.03
N LEU A 187 -54.19 -11.81 -57.43
CA LEU A 187 -54.24 -10.52 -58.14
C LEU A 187 -53.87 -10.72 -59.60
N ASP A 188 -52.78 -11.44 -59.92
CA ASP A 188 -52.38 -11.67 -61.32
C ASP A 188 -53.35 -12.63 -62.02
N ARG A 189 -53.76 -13.72 -61.36
CA ARG A 189 -54.76 -14.65 -61.92
C ARG A 189 -56.11 -13.98 -62.14
N TYR A 190 -56.55 -13.14 -61.21
CA TYR A 190 -57.81 -12.40 -61.35
C TYR A 190 -57.72 -11.33 -62.42
N VAL A 191 -56.64 -10.55 -62.46
CA VAL A 191 -56.40 -9.53 -63.50
C VAL A 191 -56.31 -10.17 -64.88
N GLU A 192 -55.59 -11.29 -65.04
CA GLU A 192 -55.47 -12.01 -66.32
C GLU A 192 -56.80 -12.65 -66.75
N GLU A 193 -57.52 -13.32 -65.85
CA GLU A 193 -58.82 -13.91 -66.17
C GLU A 193 -59.89 -12.85 -66.49
N LEU A 194 -59.86 -11.69 -65.81
CA LEU A 194 -60.74 -10.56 -66.08
C LEU A 194 -60.39 -9.87 -67.41
N LYS A 195 -59.10 -9.64 -67.70
CA LYS A 195 -58.64 -9.08 -68.97
C LYS A 195 -58.93 -9.99 -70.17
N ASN A 196 -58.80 -11.31 -70.00
CA ASN A 196 -58.97 -12.27 -71.09
C ASN A 196 -60.44 -12.59 -71.40
N ARG A 197 -61.40 -12.26 -70.53
CA ARG A 197 -62.83 -12.59 -70.72
C ARG A 197 -63.72 -11.42 -71.13
N TYR A 198 -63.34 -10.17 -70.85
CA TYR A 198 -64.22 -9.02 -71.09
C TYR A 198 -63.45 -7.83 -71.67
N SER A 199 -63.47 -7.71 -73.00
CA SER A 199 -63.11 -6.47 -73.70
C SER A 199 -64.29 -5.50 -73.70
N ASP A 200 -64.48 -4.75 -72.62
CA ASP A 200 -65.29 -3.50 -72.56
C ASP A 200 -66.72 -3.54 -72.01
N PHE A 201 -67.21 -4.62 -71.39
CA PHE A 201 -68.49 -4.56 -70.65
C PHE A 201 -68.43 -5.26 -69.29
N GLY A 202 -68.55 -4.46 -68.21
CA GLY A 202 -68.96 -4.85 -66.86
C GLY A 202 -68.28 -6.11 -66.29
N LEU A 203 -67.08 -5.95 -65.72
CA LEU A 203 -66.39 -7.00 -64.98
C LEU A 203 -67.17 -7.37 -63.71
N LYS A 204 -67.99 -8.43 -63.76
CA LYS A 204 -68.55 -9.07 -62.57
C LYS A 204 -67.64 -10.24 -62.16
N LEU A 205 -67.11 -10.20 -60.95
CA LEU A 205 -66.44 -11.34 -60.32
C LEU A 205 -67.43 -12.50 -60.15
N VAL A 206 -67.03 -13.72 -60.49
CA VAL A 206 -67.87 -14.91 -60.27
C VAL A 206 -67.88 -15.23 -58.77
N LYS A 207 -69.02 -15.64 -58.20
CA LYS A 207 -69.17 -15.90 -56.76
C LYS A 207 -68.07 -16.82 -56.18
N SER A 208 -67.76 -17.93 -56.85
CA SER A 208 -66.72 -18.88 -56.40
C SER A 208 -65.33 -18.27 -56.30
N GLN A 209 -65.06 -17.28 -57.14
CA GLN A 209 -63.82 -16.52 -57.18
C GLN A 209 -63.81 -15.53 -56.01
N THR A 210 -64.85 -14.71 -55.86
CA THR A 210 -65.03 -13.82 -54.70
C THR A 210 -64.86 -14.56 -53.35
N ASP A 211 -65.43 -15.76 -53.23
CA ASP A 211 -65.31 -16.58 -52.02
C ASP A 211 -63.86 -17.07 -51.79
N GLN A 212 -63.13 -17.48 -52.82
CA GLN A 212 -61.71 -17.87 -52.72
C GLN A 212 -60.80 -16.71 -52.34
N LEU A 213 -61.05 -15.52 -52.89
CA LEU A 213 -60.29 -14.33 -52.54
C LEU A 213 -60.57 -13.94 -51.08
N MET A 214 -61.84 -13.99 -50.65
CA MET A 214 -62.21 -13.72 -49.26
C MET A 214 -61.49 -14.67 -48.31
N GLU A 215 -61.57 -15.98 -48.54
CA GLU A 215 -60.93 -17.01 -47.70
C GLU A 215 -59.41 -16.79 -47.59
N ALA A 216 -58.75 -16.41 -48.69
CA ALA A 216 -57.31 -16.15 -48.68
C ALA A 216 -56.92 -14.88 -47.90
N VAL A 217 -57.75 -13.84 -47.96
CA VAL A 217 -57.52 -12.57 -47.23
C VAL A 217 -57.82 -12.77 -45.74
N GLU A 218 -58.92 -13.44 -45.39
CA GLU A 218 -59.28 -13.81 -44.02
C GLU A 218 -58.17 -14.66 -43.38
N TYR A 219 -57.66 -15.66 -44.11
CA TYR A 219 -56.54 -16.48 -43.63
C TYR A 219 -55.29 -15.64 -43.35
N LEU A 220 -54.93 -14.72 -44.25
CA LEU A 220 -53.77 -13.84 -44.04
C LEU A 220 -53.99 -12.90 -42.84
N HIS A 221 -55.20 -12.36 -42.68
CA HIS A 221 -55.55 -11.51 -41.55
C HIS A 221 -55.40 -12.26 -40.22
N LEU A 222 -55.90 -13.50 -40.13
CA LEU A 222 -55.75 -14.35 -38.95
C LEU A 222 -54.28 -14.64 -38.61
N GLU A 223 -53.46 -15.01 -39.61
CA GLU A 223 -52.03 -15.24 -39.40
C GLU A 223 -51.31 -13.96 -38.91
N MET A 224 -51.66 -12.78 -39.44
CA MET A 224 -51.10 -11.52 -38.93
C MET A 224 -51.49 -11.25 -37.48
N CYS A 225 -52.75 -11.51 -37.10
CA CYS A 225 -53.23 -11.34 -35.73
C CYS A 225 -52.51 -12.29 -34.76
N ASP A 226 -52.39 -13.58 -35.12
CA ASP A 226 -51.66 -14.58 -34.32
C ASP A 226 -50.19 -14.17 -34.09
N GLU A 227 -49.54 -13.65 -35.12
CA GLU A 227 -48.15 -13.17 -34.99
C GLU A 227 -48.04 -11.87 -34.19
N TYR A 228 -49.03 -10.98 -34.27
CA TYR A 228 -49.09 -9.79 -33.45
C TYR A 228 -49.17 -10.13 -31.96
N GLU A 229 -50.02 -11.09 -31.58
CA GLU A 229 -50.14 -11.55 -30.19
C GLU A 229 -48.83 -12.15 -29.67
N LYS A 230 -48.15 -12.98 -30.49
CA LYS A 230 -46.82 -13.53 -30.15
C LYS A 230 -45.79 -12.42 -29.93
N LEU A 231 -45.78 -11.39 -30.78
CA LEU A 231 -44.90 -10.24 -30.63
C LEU A 231 -45.25 -9.40 -29.41
N GLU A 232 -46.51 -9.23 -29.07
CA GLU A 232 -46.95 -8.47 -27.89
C GLU A 232 -46.42 -9.11 -26.60
N ILE A 233 -46.49 -10.44 -26.48
CA ILE A 233 -45.90 -11.17 -25.35
C ILE A 233 -44.39 -10.89 -25.28
N LEU A 234 -43.68 -10.97 -26.40
CA LEU A 234 -42.23 -10.75 -26.42
C LEU A 234 -41.83 -9.29 -26.17
N GLN A 235 -42.63 -8.33 -26.64
CA GLN A 235 -42.48 -6.91 -26.37
C GLN A 235 -42.71 -6.62 -24.88
N SER A 236 -43.66 -7.31 -24.23
CA SER A 236 -43.85 -7.21 -22.77
C SER A 236 -42.63 -7.69 -21.99
N GLN A 237 -41.93 -8.71 -22.51
CA GLN A 237 -40.70 -9.26 -21.92
C GLN A 237 -39.46 -8.42 -22.25
N ASN A 238 -39.47 -7.70 -23.38
CA ASN A 238 -38.33 -6.94 -23.90
C ASN A 238 -38.78 -5.55 -24.42
N PRO A 239 -39.33 -4.68 -23.55
CA PRO A 239 -39.98 -3.43 -23.99
C PRO A 239 -39.03 -2.45 -24.67
N GLU A 240 -37.73 -2.53 -24.38
CA GLU A 240 -36.69 -1.68 -24.97
C GLU A 240 -36.21 -2.15 -26.35
N ASN A 241 -36.77 -3.23 -26.92
CA ASN A 241 -36.34 -3.72 -28.23
C ASN A 241 -37.07 -2.98 -29.38
N PRO A 242 -36.44 -2.00 -30.05
CA PRO A 242 -37.08 -1.23 -31.11
C PRO A 242 -37.44 -2.06 -32.35
N MET A 243 -36.78 -3.20 -32.58
CA MET A 243 -37.09 -4.06 -33.73
C MET A 243 -38.46 -4.71 -33.61
N LEU A 244 -38.83 -5.13 -32.40
CA LEU A 244 -40.14 -5.72 -32.12
C LEU A 244 -41.25 -4.69 -32.34
N ALA A 245 -41.07 -3.46 -31.86
CA ALA A 245 -42.03 -2.38 -32.09
C ALA A 245 -42.23 -2.09 -33.60
N ILE A 246 -41.15 -2.02 -34.39
CA ILE A 246 -41.25 -1.83 -35.85
C ILE A 246 -42.01 -3.00 -36.50
N LEU A 247 -41.74 -4.23 -36.08
CA LEU A 247 -42.42 -5.41 -36.60
C LEU A 247 -43.92 -5.42 -36.27
N MET A 248 -44.29 -5.08 -35.04
CA MET A 248 -45.69 -4.96 -34.62
C MET A 248 -46.42 -3.90 -35.45
N ASP A 249 -45.82 -2.72 -35.67
CA ASP A 249 -46.38 -1.67 -36.52
C ASP A 249 -46.65 -2.18 -37.95
N SER A 250 -45.70 -2.91 -38.52
CA SER A 250 -45.80 -3.49 -39.86
C SER A 250 -46.89 -4.56 -39.98
N ILE A 251 -46.97 -5.49 -39.01
CA ILE A 251 -47.99 -6.53 -38.98
C ILE A 251 -49.39 -5.92 -38.83
N HIS A 252 -49.54 -4.95 -37.93
CA HIS A 252 -50.79 -4.23 -37.74
C HIS A 252 -51.27 -3.52 -39.02
N GLN A 253 -50.36 -2.89 -39.76
CA GLN A 253 -50.68 -2.26 -41.05
C GLN A 253 -51.18 -3.29 -42.09
N ILE A 254 -50.61 -4.49 -42.12
CA ILE A 254 -51.04 -5.55 -43.04
C ILE A 254 -52.42 -6.07 -42.64
N ALA A 255 -52.63 -6.37 -41.35
CA ALA A 255 -53.93 -6.80 -40.84
C ALA A 255 -55.04 -5.78 -41.16
N SER A 256 -54.78 -4.49 -40.93
CA SER A 256 -55.71 -3.41 -41.27
C SER A 256 -56.05 -3.35 -42.77
N LYS A 257 -55.06 -3.59 -43.65
CA LYS A 257 -55.30 -3.65 -45.10
C LYS A 257 -56.09 -4.89 -45.52
N CYS A 258 -55.86 -6.04 -44.87
CA CYS A 258 -56.64 -7.25 -45.13
C CYS A 258 -58.12 -7.01 -44.78
N TYR A 259 -58.38 -6.43 -43.61
CA TYR A 259 -59.73 -6.05 -43.21
C TYR A 259 -60.42 -5.08 -44.20
N GLN A 260 -59.69 -4.08 -44.70
CA GLN A 260 -60.23 -3.19 -45.74
C GLN A 260 -60.59 -3.94 -47.03
N VAL A 261 -59.80 -4.94 -47.42
CA VAL A 261 -60.11 -5.78 -48.58
C VAL A 261 -61.35 -6.64 -48.32
N GLU A 262 -61.49 -7.24 -47.14
CA GLU A 262 -62.69 -8.00 -46.75
C GLU A 262 -63.95 -7.13 -46.85
N GLU A 263 -63.92 -5.90 -46.32
CA GLU A 263 -65.04 -4.96 -46.41
C GLU A 263 -65.40 -4.62 -47.87
N GLU A 264 -64.39 -4.39 -48.72
CA GLU A 264 -64.63 -4.12 -50.15
C GLU A 264 -65.24 -5.34 -50.85
N ILE A 265 -64.78 -6.56 -50.55
CA ILE A 265 -65.33 -7.82 -51.10
C ILE A 265 -66.77 -8.05 -50.64
N GLU A 266 -67.14 -7.76 -49.39
CA GLU A 266 -68.53 -7.87 -48.93
C GLU A 266 -69.46 -6.87 -49.65
N LYS A 267 -68.96 -5.65 -49.94
CA LYS A 267 -69.68 -4.69 -50.80
C LYS A 267 -69.88 -5.25 -52.22
N PHE A 268 -68.92 -6.00 -52.78
CA PHE A 268 -69.07 -6.71 -54.07
C PHE A 268 -70.21 -7.73 -54.06
N LYS A 269 -70.42 -8.46 -52.94
CA LYS A 269 -71.48 -9.48 -52.86
C LYS A 269 -72.89 -8.88 -52.89
N THR A 270 -73.04 -7.59 -52.56
CA THR A 270 -74.33 -6.92 -52.34
C THR A 270 -74.66 -5.83 -53.37
N SER A 271 -73.69 -5.40 -54.20
CA SER A 271 -73.87 -4.34 -55.20
C SER A 271 -73.79 -4.86 -56.65
N ASP A 272 -74.71 -4.40 -57.51
CA ASP A 272 -74.72 -4.70 -58.94
C ASP A 272 -73.67 -3.93 -59.77
N ASN A 273 -73.11 -2.85 -59.20
CA ASN A 273 -72.07 -2.03 -59.80
C ASN A 273 -71.00 -1.76 -58.75
N LEU A 274 -69.83 -2.35 -58.90
CA LEU A 274 -68.67 -1.97 -58.12
C LEU A 274 -67.45 -1.75 -59.00
N GLU A 275 -66.69 -0.73 -58.64
CA GLU A 275 -65.48 -0.33 -59.33
C GLU A 275 -64.35 -1.29 -58.94
N TYR A 276 -64.15 -2.32 -59.75
CA TYR A 276 -62.99 -3.23 -59.71
C TYR A 276 -61.65 -2.52 -59.43
N ASN A 277 -61.52 -1.27 -59.88
CA ASN A 277 -60.36 -0.43 -59.64
C ASN A 277 -60.08 -0.15 -58.16
N GLN A 278 -61.11 -0.04 -57.31
CA GLN A 278 -60.96 0.24 -55.88
C GLN A 278 -60.44 -0.99 -55.12
N LEU A 279 -61.06 -2.16 -55.31
CA LEU A 279 -60.56 -3.42 -54.75
C LEU A 279 -59.16 -3.75 -55.26
N ARG A 280 -58.90 -3.55 -56.56
CA ARG A 280 -57.57 -3.70 -57.13
C ARG A 280 -56.57 -2.77 -56.45
N SER A 281 -56.92 -1.50 -56.26
CA SER A 281 -56.07 -0.52 -55.58
C SER A 281 -55.73 -0.99 -54.16
N THR A 282 -56.72 -1.39 -53.36
CA THR A 282 -56.50 -1.86 -51.97
C THR A 282 -55.66 -3.13 -51.94
N LEU A 283 -55.95 -4.12 -52.79
CA LEU A 283 -55.16 -5.34 -52.90
C LEU A 283 -53.70 -5.06 -53.30
N THR A 284 -53.44 -4.15 -54.24
CA THR A 284 -52.06 -3.80 -54.64
C THR A 284 -51.27 -3.13 -53.52
N GLN A 285 -51.92 -2.65 -52.46
CA GLN A 285 -51.25 -2.11 -51.29
C GLN A 285 -50.81 -3.20 -50.30
N ILE A 286 -51.30 -4.44 -50.43
CA ILE A 286 -50.85 -5.60 -49.66
C ILE A 286 -49.59 -6.15 -50.35
N THR A 287 -48.43 -5.63 -49.97
CA THR A 287 -47.15 -5.97 -50.59
C THR A 287 -46.19 -6.62 -49.59
N PRO A 288 -45.31 -7.54 -50.05
CA PRO A 288 -44.31 -8.17 -49.18
C PRO A 288 -43.34 -7.18 -48.52
N SER A 289 -43.18 -5.99 -49.12
CA SER A 289 -42.34 -4.90 -48.60
C SER A 289 -42.87 -4.28 -47.31
N LEU A 290 -44.13 -4.52 -46.94
CA LEU A 290 -44.70 -4.05 -45.67
C LEU A 290 -44.07 -4.72 -44.45
N ILE A 291 -43.63 -5.98 -44.59
CA ILE A 291 -42.81 -6.65 -43.59
C ILE A 291 -41.35 -6.29 -43.89
N PRO A 292 -40.63 -5.57 -43.02
CA PRO A 292 -39.23 -5.21 -43.26
C PRO A 292 -38.31 -6.44 -43.14
N SER A 293 -37.23 -6.46 -43.90
CA SER A 293 -36.21 -7.50 -43.80
C SER A 293 -35.37 -7.26 -42.55
N ILE A 294 -34.62 -8.26 -42.10
CA ILE A 294 -33.68 -8.07 -40.99
C ILE A 294 -32.70 -6.92 -41.23
N ASN A 295 -32.21 -6.74 -42.47
CA ASN A 295 -31.30 -5.64 -42.77
C ASN A 295 -32.01 -4.29 -42.67
N GLN A 296 -33.24 -4.20 -43.17
CA GLN A 296 -34.07 -2.99 -43.04
C GLN A 296 -34.42 -2.71 -41.57
N LEU A 297 -34.75 -3.73 -40.77
CA LEU A 297 -34.99 -3.58 -39.33
C LEU A 297 -33.76 -3.04 -38.61
N LYS A 298 -32.55 -3.52 -38.95
CA LYS A 298 -31.29 -3.01 -38.40
C LYS A 298 -31.08 -1.54 -38.74
N GLU A 299 -31.28 -1.15 -39.98
CA GLU A 299 -31.16 0.23 -40.44
C GLU A 299 -32.18 1.14 -39.72
N MET A 300 -33.46 0.77 -39.75
CA MET A 300 -34.54 1.51 -39.09
C MET A 300 -34.35 1.61 -37.57
N THR A 301 -33.74 0.59 -36.96
CA THR A 301 -33.38 0.60 -35.53
C THR A 301 -32.23 1.56 -35.23
N MET A 302 -31.20 1.58 -36.07
CA MET A 302 -30.10 2.54 -35.93
C MET A 302 -30.59 3.97 -36.11
N ASP A 303 -31.51 4.21 -37.04
CA ASP A 303 -32.12 5.52 -37.25
C ASP A 303 -33.01 5.94 -36.07
N ARG A 304 -33.84 5.03 -35.52
CA ARG A 304 -34.63 5.29 -34.30
C ARG A 304 -33.73 5.54 -33.08
N LYS A 305 -32.62 4.81 -32.94
CA LYS A 305 -31.64 5.04 -31.86
C LYS A 305 -30.99 6.41 -32.02
N ARG A 306 -30.54 6.76 -33.23
CA ARG A 306 -29.95 8.06 -33.53
C ARG A 306 -30.94 9.20 -33.29
N ALA A 307 -32.21 9.04 -33.65
CA ALA A 307 -33.27 10.00 -33.38
C ALA A 307 -33.53 10.15 -31.87
N ARG A 308 -33.55 9.04 -31.10
CA ARG A 308 -33.65 9.06 -29.63
C ARG A 308 -32.46 9.80 -29.01
N ASP A 309 -31.24 9.48 -29.45
CA ASP A 309 -30.02 10.10 -28.94
C ASP A 309 -30.00 11.61 -29.23
N LEU A 310 -30.37 12.03 -30.45
CA LEU A 310 -30.52 13.44 -30.82
C LEU A 310 -31.61 14.17 -30.01
N CYS A 311 -32.75 13.51 -29.73
CA CYS A 311 -33.79 14.06 -28.87
C CYS A 311 -33.32 14.21 -27.42
N VAL A 312 -32.57 13.23 -26.89
CA VAL A 312 -32.00 13.30 -25.54
C VAL A 312 -30.94 14.39 -25.44
N GLU A 313 -30.08 14.55 -26.45
CA GLU A 313 -29.13 15.67 -26.54
C GLU A 313 -29.85 17.01 -26.62
N SER A 314 -30.85 17.15 -27.49
CA SER A 314 -31.66 18.37 -27.60
C SER A 314 -32.38 18.72 -26.29
N LEU A 315 -32.89 17.72 -25.57
CA LEU A 315 -33.51 17.90 -24.24
C LEU A 315 -32.49 18.29 -23.18
N LYS A 316 -31.28 17.73 -23.21
CA LYS A 316 -30.17 18.14 -22.32
C LYS A 316 -29.76 19.58 -22.60
N ASP A 317 -29.66 19.98 -23.86
CA ASP A 317 -29.34 21.36 -24.24
C ASP A 317 -30.43 22.34 -23.81
N LEU A 318 -31.71 21.95 -23.92
CA LEU A 318 -32.84 22.70 -23.39
C LEU A 318 -32.79 22.83 -21.86
N MET A 319 -32.43 21.75 -21.15
CA MET A 319 -32.31 21.78 -19.69
C MET A 319 -31.09 22.59 -19.21
N VAL A 320 -29.97 22.52 -19.91
CA VAL A 320 -28.75 23.30 -19.60
C VAL A 320 -28.91 24.77 -20.01
N GLY A 321 -29.66 25.05 -21.07
CA GLY A 321 -30.02 26.39 -21.55
C GLY A 321 -30.99 27.16 -20.64
N THR A 322 -31.60 26.51 -19.63
CA THR A 322 -32.43 27.17 -18.62
C THR A 322 -31.69 27.58 -17.34
N SER A 323 -30.35 27.58 -17.34
CA SER A 323 -29.61 28.23 -16.24
C SER A 323 -29.69 29.77 -16.41
N PRO A 324 -30.33 30.51 -15.47
CA PRO A 324 -30.45 31.95 -15.56
C PRO A 324 -29.10 32.60 -15.22
N LYS A 325 -28.19 32.67 -16.20
CA LYS A 325 -26.94 33.44 -16.09
C LYS A 325 -26.71 34.42 -17.24
N HIS A 326 -27.66 34.58 -18.18
CA HIS A 326 -27.52 35.50 -19.32
C HIS A 326 -28.69 36.51 -19.43
N ILE A 327 -29.20 37.01 -18.29
CA ILE A 327 -29.88 38.32 -18.22
C ILE A 327 -29.04 39.24 -17.34
N ALA A 328 -27.79 39.45 -17.74
CA ALA A 328 -26.92 40.47 -17.16
C ALA A 328 -25.91 40.84 -18.24
N ASN A 329 -26.37 41.60 -19.23
CA ASN A 329 -25.58 42.49 -20.09
C ASN A 329 -26.53 43.15 -21.10
N GLY A 330 -27.27 44.13 -20.59
CA GLY A 330 -28.22 44.90 -21.39
C GLY A 330 -28.61 46.17 -20.64
N ASN A 331 -27.62 46.95 -20.21
CA ASN A 331 -27.82 48.35 -19.83
C ASN A 331 -26.46 49.06 -19.88
N GLY A 332 -26.25 49.81 -20.95
CA GLY A 332 -25.04 50.59 -21.12
C GLY A 332 -24.96 51.32 -22.46
N PHE A 333 -26.07 51.87 -22.96
CA PHE A 333 -26.05 52.92 -24.00
C PHE A 333 -27.31 53.79 -23.88
N TYR A 334 -27.27 54.71 -22.91
CA TYR A 334 -27.91 56.02 -22.98
C TYR A 334 -27.11 56.95 -22.07
N GLN A 335 -26.03 57.52 -22.63
CA GLN A 335 -25.63 58.93 -22.57
C GLN A 335 -24.24 59.09 -23.19
#